data_AF-A0A846AWL4-F1
#
_entry.id   AF-A0A846AWL4-F1
#
_cell.length_a   1.000
_cell.length_b   1.000
_cell.length_c   1.000
_cell.angle_alpha   90.00
_cell.angle_beta   90.00
_cell.angle_gamma   90.00
#
_symmetry.space_group_name_H-M   'P 1'
#
loop_
_entity.id
_entity.type
_entity.pdbx_description
1 polymer ?
#
loop_
_entity_poly.entity_id
_entity_poly.type
_entity_poly.pdbx_seq_one_letter_code
_entity_poly.pdbx_strand_id
1 'polypeptide(L)' 'MPRQSTHQHGIPCPECTFVIPTTMPMLLSGEPIVCPMCGLALHVDAEKSADSLKLVNQLHEATQKVEQTRRQFR' A
#
# COMPACT_ATOMS: atom_id res chain seq x y z
N MET A 1 -14.28 4.53 -19.91
CA MET A 1 -14.17 3.21 -19.26
C MET A 1 -13.11 3.29 -18.17
N PRO A 2 -13.44 3.17 -16.87
CA PRO A 2 -12.40 3.06 -15.86
C PRO A 2 -11.88 1.63 -15.87
N ARG A 3 -10.62 1.45 -16.28
CA ARG A 3 -9.89 0.19 -16.14
C ARG A 3 -9.57 0.02 -14.65
N GLN A 4 -10.47 -0.62 -13.91
CA GLN A 4 -10.16 -1.11 -12.57
C GLN A 4 -9.20 -2.29 -12.74
N SER A 5 -7.90 -2.03 -12.57
CA SER A 5 -6.88 -3.07 -12.48
C SER A 5 -7.24 -4.00 -11.34
N THR A 6 -7.45 -5.28 -11.68
CA THR A 6 -7.59 -6.36 -10.72
C THR A 6 -6.41 -6.33 -9.75
N HIS A 7 -6.71 -6.10 -8.47
CA HIS A 7 -5.78 -6.03 -7.35
C HIS A 7 -4.95 -7.31 -7.20
N GLN A 8 -3.87 -7.43 -7.98
CA GLN A 8 -2.69 -8.13 -7.49
C GLN A 8 -2.04 -7.16 -6.51
N HIS A 9 -2.13 -7.43 -5.21
CA HIS A 9 -1.67 -6.55 -4.14
C HIS A 9 -0.13 -6.44 -4.19
N GLY A 10 0.39 -5.55 -5.03
CA GLY A 10 1.83 -5.38 -5.19
C GLY A 10 2.24 -4.32 -6.20
N ILE A 11 3.49 -3.89 -6.10
CA ILE A 11 4.12 -2.91 -6.99
C ILE A 11 5.05 -3.66 -7.95
N PRO A 12 4.92 -3.49 -9.28
CA PRO A 12 5.87 -4.08 -10.22
C PRO A 12 7.25 -3.44 -10.04
N CYS A 13 8.27 -4.27 -9.85
CA CYS A 13 9.65 -3.81 -9.76
C CYS A 13 10.13 -3.30 -11.14
N PRO A 14 10.72 -2.08 -11.22
CA PRO A 14 11.18 -1.52 -12.50
C PRO A 14 12.35 -2.29 -13.12
N GLU A 15 13.19 -2.92 -12.30
CA GLU A 15 14.39 -3.65 -12.77
C GLU A 15 14.09 -5.08 -13.24
N CYS A 16 13.34 -5.86 -12.45
CA CYS A 16 13.14 -7.29 -12.70
C CYS A 16 11.71 -7.67 -13.07
N THR A 17 10.77 -6.70 -13.14
CA THR A 17 9.34 -6.91 -13.42
C THR A 17 8.60 -7.80 -12.41
N PHE A 18 9.29 -8.25 -11.35
CA PHE A 18 8.66 -9.00 -10.26
C PHE A 18 7.64 -8.14 -9.52
N VAL A 19 6.47 -8.70 -9.22
CA VAL A 19 5.44 -8.01 -8.44
C VAL A 19 5.83 -8.08 -6.97
N ILE A 20 6.29 -6.96 -6.41
CA ILE A 20 6.66 -6.86 -5.00
C ILE A 20 5.37 -6.87 -4.19
N PRO A 21 5.12 -7.86 -3.32
CA PRO A 21 3.94 -7.88 -2.48
C PRO A 21 4.02 -6.71 -1.49
N THR A 22 3.02 -5.83 -1.53
CA THR A 22 2.97 -4.62 -0.69
C THR A 22 1.65 -4.53 0.07
N THR A 23 1.71 -4.00 1.29
CA THR A 23 0.54 -3.78 2.13
C THR A 23 0.36 -2.29 2.43
N MET A 24 -0.87 -1.86 2.74
CA MET A 24 -1.15 -0.48 3.16
C MET A 24 -0.23 0.02 4.29
N PRO A 25 0.01 -0.74 5.39
CA PRO A 25 0.93 -0.28 6.43
C PRO A 25 2.37 -0.10 5.93
N MET A 26 2.86 -0.92 4.99
CA MET A 26 4.20 -0.70 4.41
C MET A 26 4.27 0.58 3.57
N LEU A 27 3.18 0.93 2.86
CA LEU A 27 3.12 2.19 2.10
C LEU A 27 3.06 3.41 3.01
N LEU A 28 2.41 3.27 4.17
CA LEU A 28 2.23 4.33 5.16
C LEU A 28 3.41 4.48 6.13
N SER A 29 4.22 3.42 6.35
CA SER A 29 5.35 3.49 7.29
C SER A 29 6.50 4.37 6.77
N GLY A 30 6.56 4.60 5.46
CA GLY A 30 7.65 5.35 4.82
C GLY A 30 8.97 4.56 4.75
N GLU A 31 8.95 3.28 5.12
CA GLU A 31 10.10 2.39 5.03
C GLU A 31 10.38 2.00 3.56
N PRO A 32 11.64 1.69 3.23
CA PRO A 32 11.98 1.18 1.91
C PRO A 32 11.27 -0.14 1.62
N ILE A 33 10.60 -0.19 0.48
CA ILE A 33 10.01 -1.41 -0.07
C ILE A 33 11.09 -2.13 -0.87
N VAL A 34 11.66 -3.18 -0.28
CA VAL A 34 12.75 -3.94 -0.90
C VAL A 34 12.18 -5.03 -1.80
N CYS A 35 12.62 -5.07 -3.06
CA CYS A 35 12.28 -6.15 -3.98
C CYS A 35 12.99 -7.44 -3.55
N PRO A 36 12.26 -8.55 -3.30
CA PRO A 36 12.87 -9.81 -2.87
C PRO A 36 13.66 -10.53 -3.98
N MET A 37 13.44 -10.17 -5.25
CA MET A 37 14.10 -10.81 -6.39
C MET A 37 15.43 -10.16 -6.77
N CYS A 38 15.50 -8.83 -6.76
CA CYS A 38 16.68 -8.09 -7.20
C CYS A 38 17.35 -7.24 -6.11
N GLY A 39 16.71 -7.09 -4.94
CA GLY A 39 17.22 -6.29 -3.82
C GLY A 39 17.03 -4.78 -3.98
N LEU A 40 16.33 -4.31 -5.03
CA LEU A 40 16.07 -2.88 -5.22
C LEU A 40 15.22 -2.32 -4.07
N ALA A 41 15.72 -1.26 -3.41
CA ALA A 41 14.98 -0.53 -2.39
C ALA A 41 14.19 0.63 -3.01
N LEU A 42 12.87 0.52 -3.04
CA LEU A 42 11.96 1.56 -3.50
C LEU A 42 11.51 2.42 -2.32
N HIS A 43 11.55 3.74 -2.48
CA HIS A 43 11.03 4.66 -1.48
C HIS A 43 9.79 5.36 -2.03
N VAL A 44 8.76 5.45 -1.19
CA VAL A 44 7.60 6.27 -1.51
C VAL A 44 8.01 7.73 -1.31
N ASP A 45 7.86 8.52 -2.37
CA ASP A 45 8.07 9.96 -2.30
C ASP A 45 6.93 10.59 -1.49
N ALA A 46 7.15 10.74 -0.18
CA ALA A 46 6.13 11.20 0.77
C ALA A 46 5.68 12.64 0.49
N GLU A 47 6.56 13.48 -0.06
CA GLU A 47 6.25 14.87 -0.38
C GLU A 47 5.29 14.95 -1.58
N LYS A 48 5.62 14.28 -2.69
CA LYS A 48 4.74 14.26 -3.87
C LYS A 48 3.48 13.46 -3.65
N SER A 49 3.52 12.48 -2.75
CA SER A 49 2.40 11.57 -2.49
C SER A 49 1.57 11.98 -1.27
N ALA A 50 1.82 13.14 -0.67
CA ALA A 50 1.22 13.55 0.60
C ALA A 50 -0.32 13.46 0.60
N ASP A 51 -0.99 14.00 -0.42
CA ASP A 51 -2.45 13.95 -0.54
C ASP A 51 -2.97 12.51 -0.68
N SER A 52 -2.29 11.71 -1.50
CA SER A 52 -2.62 10.29 -1.69
C SER A 52 -2.45 9.49 -0.41
N LEU A 53 -1.32 9.67 0.29
CA LEU A 53 -1.02 8.99 1.56
C LEU A 53 -2.02 9.38 2.64
N LYS A 54 -2.45 10.65 2.68
CA LYS A 54 -3.48 11.11 3.60
C LYS A 54 -4.82 10.40 3.36
N LEU A 55 -5.26 10.30 2.11
CA LEU A 55 -6.50 9.59 1.76
C LEU A 55 -6.42 8.09 2.10
N VAL A 56 -5.29 7.47 1.77
CA VAL A 56 -5.00 6.06 2.10
C VAL A 56 -5.05 5.84 3.62
N ASN A 57 -4.46 6.74 4.41
CA ASN A 57 -4.48 6.65 5.86
C ASN A 57 -5.91 6.77 6.42
N GLN A 58 -6.69 7.76 5.97
CA GLN A 58 -8.08 7.95 6.39
C GLN A 58 -8.95 6.73 6.08
N LEU A 59 -8.79 6.15 4.88
CA LEU A 59 -9.49 4.93 4.48
C LEU A 59 -9.08 3.74 5.37
N HIS A 60 -7.79 3.61 5.67
CA HIS A 60 -7.29 2.54 6.54
C HIS A 60 -7.88 2.66 7.96
N GLU A 61 -7.85 3.86 8.56
CA GLU A 61 -8.42 4.12 9.88
C GLU A 61 -9.93 3.85 9.94
N ALA A 62 -10.69 4.30 8.94
CA ALA A 62 -12.12 4.03 8.85
C ALA A 62 -12.41 2.53 8.78
N THR A 63 -11.64 1.80 7.97
CA THR A 63 -11.75 0.34 7.84
C THR A 63 -11.46 -0.36 9.17
N GLN A 64 -10.39 0.04 9.87
CA GLN A 64 -10.04 -0.51 11.19
C GLN A 64 -11.15 -0.27 12.22
N LYS A 65 -11.74 0.93 12.25
CA LYS A 65 -12.87 1.25 13.15
C LYS A 65 -14.09 0.38 12.89
N VAL A 66 -14.45 0.17 11.62
CA VAL A 66 -15.57 -0.70 11.24
C VAL A 66 -15.30 -2.14 11.66
N GLU A 67 -14.11 -2.66 11.38
CA GLU A 67 -13.72 -4.02 11.77
C GLU A 67 -13.70 -4.21 13.29
N GLN A 68 -13.20 -3.23 14.04
CA GLN A 68 -13.21 -3.27 15.50
C GLN A 68 -14.64 -3.26 16.06
N THR A 69 -15.49 -2.38 15.54
CA THR A 69 -16.90 -2.30 15.93
C THR A 69 -17.60 -3.62 15.62
N ARG A 70 -17.42 -4.15 14.42
CA ARG A 70 -17.99 -5.44 14.01
C ARG A 70 -17.57 -6.59 14.93
N ARG A 71 -16.32 -6.60 15.42
CA ARG A 71 -15.85 -7.61 16.38
C ARG A 71 -16.44 -7.44 17.77
N GLN A 72 -16.73 -6.20 18.19
CA GLN A 72 -17.32 -5.91 19.49
C GLN A 72 -18.79 -6.35 19.59
N PHE A 73 -19.52 -6.30 18.46
CA PHE A 73 -20.94 -6.68 18.37
C PHE A 73 -21.15 -8.10 17.81
N ARG A 74 -20.10 -8.93 17.75
CA ARG A 74 -20.17 -10.34 17.32
C ARG A 74 -20.03 -11.26 18.52
#